data_AF-A0A845BEU5-F1
#
_entry.id   AF-A0A845BEU5-F1
#
_cell.length_a   1.000
_cell.length_b   1.000
_cell.length_c   1.000
_cell.angle_alpha   90.00
_cell.angle_beta   90.00
_cell.angle_gamma   90.00
#
_symmetry.space_group_name_H-M   'P 1'
#
loop_
_entity.id
_entity.type
_entity.pdbx_description
1 polymer ?
#
loop_
_entity_poly.entity_id
_entity_poly.type
_entity_poly.pdbx_seq_one_letter_code
_entity_poly.pdbx_strand_id
1 'polypeptide(L)'
;MNTFKPKRVSGADLAAQLAGATASLPPVVVQHPSRPASQPLAQRNRPPAVVQINFKASEAFADLIAQEAEKAGSTRRLFARLMREAGYEVPEADVNPPDNRRRRGGNAASQEDS
;
A
#
# COMPACT_ATOMS: atom_id res chain seq x y z
N MET A 1 -31.70 4.86 -21.19
CA MET A 1 -30.42 4.45 -20.58
C MET A 1 -29.62 5.71 -20.29
N ASN A 2 -29.65 6.24 -19.06
CA ASN A 2 -28.92 7.47 -18.72
C ASN A 2 -27.48 7.13 -18.30
N THR A 3 -26.51 7.48 -19.14
CA THR A 3 -25.08 7.28 -18.89
C THR A 3 -24.56 8.35 -17.93
N PHE A 4 -24.33 7.99 -16.66
CA PHE A 4 -23.66 8.87 -15.70
C PHE A 4 -22.17 8.96 -16.06
N LYS A 5 -21.73 10.11 -16.56
CA LYS A 5 -20.31 10.42 -16.79
C LYS A 5 -19.78 11.22 -15.60
N PRO A 6 -19.03 10.62 -14.66
CA PRO A 6 -18.47 11.38 -13.54
C PRO A 6 -17.45 12.38 -14.07
N LYS A 7 -17.77 13.67 -13.92
CA LYS A 7 -16.88 14.78 -14.27
C LYS A 7 -15.73 14.76 -13.27
N ARG A 8 -14.49 14.59 -13.73
CA ARG A 8 -13.30 14.67 -12.86
C ARG A 8 -13.16 16.12 -12.42
N VAL A 9 -13.46 16.39 -11.15
CA VAL A 9 -13.27 17.69 -10.52
C VAL A 9 -11.79 17.81 -10.15
N SER A 10 -11.13 18.88 -10.57
CA SER A 10 -9.72 19.11 -10.24
C SER A 10 -9.58 19.42 -8.75
N GLY A 11 -8.44 19.09 -8.14
CA GLY A 11 -8.15 19.47 -6.75
C GLY A 11 -8.22 20.99 -6.53
N ALA A 12 -7.90 21.78 -7.56
CA ALA A 12 -8.03 23.24 -7.53
C ALA A 12 -9.50 23.69 -7.45
N ASP A 13 -10.42 23.01 -8.15
CA ASP A 13 -11.84 23.33 -8.12
C ASP A 13 -12.45 23.01 -6.75
N LEU A 14 -12.02 21.91 -6.13
CA LEU A 14 -12.42 21.55 -4.77
C LEU A 14 -11.91 22.56 -3.74
N ALA A 15 -10.65 22.99 -3.87
CA ALA A 15 -10.09 24.02 -3.00
C ALA A 15 -10.84 25.35 -3.15
N ALA A 16 -11.22 25.74 -4.37
CA ALA A 16 -12.01 26.94 -4.63
C ALA A 16 -13.43 26.84 -4.03
N GLN A 17 -14.08 25.67 -4.12
CA GLN A 17 -15.38 25.43 -3.50
C GLN A 17 -15.33 25.49 -1.97
N LEU A 18 -14.24 24.99 -1.37
CA LEU A 18 -14.04 24.99 0.08
C LEU A 18 -13.59 26.34 0.62
N ALA A 19 -12.91 27.17 -0.19
CA ALA A 19 -12.35 28.45 0.25
C ALA A 19 -13.39 29.39 0.86
N GLY A 20 -14.60 29.46 0.30
CA GLY A 20 -15.67 30.28 0.85
C GLY A 20 -16.20 29.75 2.19
N ALA A 21 -16.30 28.43 2.34
CA ALA A 21 -16.78 27.77 3.56
C ALA A 21 -15.75 27.82 4.71
N THR A 22 -14.45 27.92 4.38
CA THR A 22 -13.36 27.97 5.36
C THR A 22 -12.87 29.39 5.64
N ALA A 23 -13.30 30.40 4.88
CA ALA A 23 -12.86 31.78 4.99
C ALA A 23 -13.14 32.43 6.36
N SER A 24 -14.20 32.00 7.04
CA SER A 24 -14.60 32.51 8.36
C SER A 24 -14.09 31.67 9.53
N LEU A 25 -13.37 30.58 9.25
CA LEU A 25 -12.80 29.76 10.30
C LEU A 25 -11.61 30.50 10.92
N PRO A 26 -11.51 30.58 12.25
CA PRO A 26 -10.34 31.14 12.89
C PRO A 26 -9.11 30.32 12.46
N PRO A 27 -7.97 30.97 12.19
CA PRO A 27 -6.74 30.26 11.88
C PRO A 27 -6.43 29.32 13.04
N VAL A 28 -6.50 28.01 12.78
CA VAL A 28 -6.06 27.00 13.74
C VAL A 28 -4.54 27.13 13.82
N VAL A 29 -4.07 27.84 14.84
CA VAL A 29 -2.71 27.70 15.31
C VAL A 29 -2.62 26.25 15.79
N VAL A 30 -1.92 25.42 15.03
CA VAL A 30 -1.48 24.11 15.52
C VAL A 30 -0.51 24.42 16.66
N GLN A 31 -1.06 24.54 17.87
CA GLN A 31 -0.26 24.46 19.07
C GLN A 31 0.33 23.05 19.03
N HIS A 32 1.59 22.95 18.61
CA HIS A 32 2.38 21.78 18.97
C HIS A 32 2.29 21.70 20.49
N PRO A 33 1.65 20.67 21.08
CA PRO A 33 1.73 20.53 22.51
C PRO A 33 3.21 20.43 22.83
N SER A 34 3.70 21.38 23.64
CA SER A 34 5.02 21.32 24.26
C SER A 34 5.16 19.92 24.82
N ARG A 35 6.01 19.13 24.14
CA ARG A 35 6.20 17.70 24.36
C ARG A 35 6.42 17.44 25.85
N PRO A 36 5.45 16.90 26.60
CA PRO A 36 5.82 16.30 27.88
C PRO A 36 6.77 15.17 27.53
N ALA A 37 7.87 15.03 28.27
CA ALA A 37 8.84 13.95 28.12
C ALA A 37 8.10 12.61 28.12
N SER A 38 7.75 12.15 26.93
CA SER A 38 6.92 10.99 26.70
C SER A 38 7.89 9.84 26.54
N GLN A 39 7.85 8.98 27.56
CA GLN A 39 8.04 7.53 27.55
C GLN A 39 8.45 6.93 26.19
N PRO A 40 9.40 5.96 26.16
CA PRO A 40 9.87 5.38 24.92
C PRO A 40 8.67 4.86 24.13
N LEU A 41 8.34 5.58 23.04
CA LEU A 41 7.39 5.14 22.04
C LEU A 41 7.86 3.77 21.62
N ALA A 42 7.06 2.75 21.94
CA ALA A 42 7.20 1.41 21.39
C ALA A 42 7.53 1.57 19.91
N GLN A 43 8.72 1.10 19.52
CA GLN A 43 9.24 1.21 18.17
C GLN A 43 8.16 0.67 17.25
N ARG A 44 7.44 1.57 16.55
CA ARG A 44 6.61 1.16 15.44
C ARG A 44 7.56 0.47 14.48
N ASN A 45 7.43 -0.85 14.37
CA ASN A 45 8.12 -1.69 13.38
C ASN A 45 7.83 -1.10 12.01
N ARG A 46 8.66 -0.15 11.59
CA ARG A 46 8.58 0.43 10.27
C ARG A 46 9.01 -0.69 9.32
N PRO A 47 8.21 -1.03 8.31
CA PRO A 47 8.63 -2.05 7.35
C PRO A 47 10.00 -1.65 6.78
N PRO A 48 10.90 -2.62 6.56
CA PRO A 48 12.23 -2.35 6.03
C PRO A 48 12.17 -1.50 4.77
N ALA A 49 13.19 -0.66 4.55
CA ALA A 49 13.31 0.10 3.32
C ALA A 49 13.30 -0.86 2.12
N VAL A 50 12.38 -0.64 1.18
CA VAL A 50 12.24 -1.48 -0.02
C VAL A 50 12.98 -0.81 -1.17
N VAL A 51 13.81 -1.58 -1.87
CA VAL A 51 14.51 -1.16 -3.09
C VAL A 51 13.92 -1.92 -4.28
N GLN A 52 13.65 -1.22 -5.38
CA GLN A 52 13.21 -1.85 -6.63
C GLN A 52 14.41 -2.30 -7.45
N ILE A 53 14.38 -3.54 -7.92
CA ILE A 53 15.40 -4.12 -8.79
C ILE A 53 14.74 -4.37 -10.15
N ASN A 54 15.32 -3.82 -11.22
CA ASN A 54 14.88 -4.01 -12.60
C ASN A 54 16.03 -4.58 -13.43
N PHE A 55 15.78 -5.63 -14.21
CA PHE A 55 16.75 -6.19 -15.14
C PHE A 55 16.04 -6.77 -16.38
N LYS A 56 16.80 -6.94 -17.48
CA LYS A 56 16.33 -7.60 -18.69
C LYS A 56 16.66 -9.09 -18.62
N ALA A 57 15.71 -9.93 -19.04
CA ALA A 57 15.85 -11.37 -19.12
C ALA A 57 15.35 -11.85 -20.49
N SER A 58 15.75 -13.06 -20.89
CA SER A 58 15.10 -13.75 -22.01
C SER A 58 13.66 -14.15 -21.62
N GLU A 59 12.78 -14.27 -22.61
CA GLU A 59 11.38 -14.65 -22.41
C GLU A 59 11.25 -15.99 -21.67
N ALA A 60 11.96 -17.02 -22.14
CA ALA A 60 11.97 -18.34 -21.51
C ALA A 60 12.44 -18.29 -20.04
N PHE A 61 13.37 -17.40 -19.68
CA PHE A 61 13.83 -17.26 -18.31
C PHE A 61 12.78 -16.57 -17.42
N ALA A 62 12.09 -15.57 -17.96
CA ALA A 62 11.00 -14.90 -17.26
C ALA A 62 9.85 -15.87 -16.94
N ASP A 63 9.50 -16.75 -17.89
CA ASP A 63 8.46 -17.77 -17.71
C ASP A 63 8.81 -18.77 -16.62
N LEU A 64 10.06 -19.25 -16.59
CA LEU A 64 10.54 -20.14 -15.54
C LEU A 64 10.48 -19.49 -14.16
N ILE A 65 10.88 -18.21 -14.06
CA ILE A 65 10.75 -17.44 -12.81
C ILE A 65 9.30 -17.33 -12.39
N ALA A 66 8.38 -17.05 -13.33
CA ALA A 66 6.97 -16.90 -13.03
C ALA A 66 6.37 -18.21 -12.47
N GLN A 67 6.67 -19.35 -13.09
CA GLN A 67 6.20 -20.66 -12.64
C GLN A 67 6.73 -21.01 -11.24
N GLU A 68 8.01 -20.73 -10.97
CA GLU A 68 8.59 -21.04 -9.66
C GLU A 68 8.13 -20.06 -8.57
N ALA A 69 7.94 -18.79 -8.95
CA ALA A 69 7.37 -17.77 -8.08
C ALA A 69 5.93 -18.10 -7.67
N GLU A 70 5.14 -18.71 -8.57
CA GLU A 70 3.78 -19.16 -8.27
C GLU A 70 3.79 -20.26 -7.19
N LYS A 71 4.68 -21.25 -7.30
CA LYS A 71 4.84 -22.31 -6.27
C LYS A 71 5.28 -21.74 -4.92
N ALA A 72 6.16 -20.74 -4.94
CA ALA A 72 6.61 -20.05 -3.73
C ALA A 72 5.57 -19.04 -3.19
N GLY A 73 4.49 -18.75 -3.94
CA GLY A 73 3.45 -17.79 -3.62
C GLY A 73 3.77 -16.34 -3.97
N SER A 74 5.01 -16.01 -4.32
CA SER A 74 5.41 -14.76 -4.98
C SER A 74 6.88 -14.79 -5.40
N THR A 75 7.27 -13.92 -6.32
CA THR A 75 8.68 -13.73 -6.71
C THR A 75 9.55 -13.30 -5.52
N ARG A 76 9.01 -12.49 -4.60
CA ARG A 76 9.72 -12.07 -3.38
C ARG A 76 10.04 -13.27 -2.48
N ARG A 77 9.08 -14.17 -2.30
CA ARG A 77 9.25 -15.42 -1.53
C ARG A 77 10.23 -16.39 -2.19
N LEU A 78 10.20 -16.47 -3.53
CA LEU A 78 11.17 -17.26 -4.28
C LEU A 78 12.60 -16.80 -3.97
N PHE A 79 12.88 -15.51 -4.10
CA PHE A 79 14.21 -14.97 -3.78
C PHE A 79 14.58 -15.12 -2.30
N ALA A 80 13.64 -14.90 -1.39
CA ALA A 80 13.85 -15.11 0.04
C ALA A 80 14.26 -16.57 0.36
N ARG A 81 13.62 -17.55 -0.30
CA ARG A 81 13.97 -18.96 -0.15
C ARG A 81 15.37 -19.26 -0.69
N LEU A 82 15.67 -18.81 -1.91
CA LEU A 82 16.98 -19.00 -2.53
C LEU A 82 18.12 -18.40 -1.68
N MET A 83 17.90 -17.21 -1.12
CA MET A 83 18.88 -16.56 -0.24
C MET A 83 19.11 -17.33 1.06
N ARG A 84 18.05 -17.91 1.64
CA ARG A 84 18.17 -18.76 2.84
C ARG A 84 18.91 -20.06 2.54
N GLU A 85 18.61 -20.70 1.41
CA GLU A 85 19.32 -21.91 0.96
C GLU A 85 20.80 -21.63 0.70
N ALA A 86 21.14 -20.41 0.28
CA ALA A 86 22.52 -19.94 0.14
C ALA A 86 23.19 -19.51 1.47
N GLY A 87 22.50 -19.58 2.61
CA GLY A 87 23.03 -19.27 3.94
C GLY A 87 22.98 -17.80 4.35
N TYR A 88 22.26 -16.94 3.63
CA TYR A 88 22.08 -15.55 4.01
C TYR A 88 20.94 -15.37 5.03
N GLU A 89 21.08 -14.37 5.89
CA GLU A 89 20.01 -13.95 6.79
C GLU A 89 18.95 -13.17 5.99
N VAL A 90 17.72 -13.69 5.96
CA VAL A 90 16.62 -13.13 5.19
C VAL A 90 15.55 -12.58 6.14
N PRO A 91 15.20 -11.28 6.03
CA PRO A 91 14.17 -10.68 6.87
C PRO A 91 12.82 -11.41 6.76
N GLU A 92 12.12 -11.57 7.89
CA GLU A 92 10.81 -12.22 7.90
C GLU A 92 9.78 -11.53 7.00
N ALA A 93 9.92 -10.22 6.80
CA ALA A 93 9.07 -9.44 5.90
C ALA A 93 9.19 -9.87 4.42
N ASP A 94 10.30 -10.49 4.02
CA ASP A 94 10.51 -11.03 2.67
C ASP A 94 10.00 -12.46 2.53
N VAL A 95 9.95 -13.20 3.65
CA VAL A 95 9.42 -14.58 3.74
C VAL A 95 7.89 -14.55 3.76
N ASN A 96 7.31 -13.61 4.52
CA ASN A 96 5.88 -13.39 4.63
C ASN A 96 5.55 -11.94 4.24
N PRO A 97 5.60 -11.61 2.93
CA PRO A 97 5.17 -10.31 2.46
C PRO A 97 3.77 -9.99 2.97
N PRO A 98 3.55 -8.79 3.53
CA PRO A 98 2.23 -8.35 3.92
C PRO A 98 1.32 -8.35 2.68
N ASP A 99 0.16 -8.98 2.80
CA ASP A 99 -0.84 -8.99 1.73
C ASP A 99 -1.42 -7.58 1.58
N ASN A 100 -0.78 -6.78 0.74
CA ASN A 100 -1.22 -5.43 0.39
C ASN A 100 -2.34 -5.45 -0.65
N ARG A 101 -2.95 -6.61 -0.98
CA ARG A 101 -4.21 -6.61 -1.69
C ARG A 101 -5.22 -5.88 -0.82
N ARG A 102 -5.43 -4.60 -1.15
CA ARG A 102 -6.65 -3.87 -0.80
C ARG A 102 -7.79 -4.83 -1.10
N ARG A 103 -8.41 -5.40 -0.06
CA ARG A 103 -9.70 -6.07 -0.17
C ARG A 103 -10.66 -5.00 -0.69
N ARG A 104 -10.80 -4.89 -2.02
CA ARG A 104 -11.90 -4.15 -2.64
C ARG A 104 -13.16 -4.82 -2.10
N GLY A 105 -13.97 -4.01 -1.44
CA GLY A 105 -14.98 -4.44 -0.48
C GLY A 105 -15.92 -5.49 -1.01
N GLY A 106 -16.22 -6.46 -0.16
CA GLY A 106 -17.48 -7.16 -0.22
C GLY A 106 -18.61 -6.15 -0.02
N ASN A 107 -19.55 -6.16 -0.95
CA ASN A 107 -20.96 -5.84 -0.72
C ASN A 107 -21.76 -6.56 -1.82
N ALA A 108 -21.78 -7.89 -1.73
CA ALA A 108 -22.88 -8.69 -2.26
C ALA A 108 -23.66 -9.17 -1.05
N ALA A 109 -24.33 -8.21 -0.39
CA ALA A 109 -25.30 -8.51 0.64
C ALA A 109 -26.58 -8.94 -0.07
N SER A 110 -26.93 -10.20 0.15
CA SER A 110 -28.26 -10.75 -0.03
C SER A 110 -29.29 -9.90 0.72
N GLN A 111 -30.29 -9.41 -0.01
CA GLN A 111 -31.62 -8.97 0.44
C GLN A 111 -32.51 -9.20 -0.79
N GLU A 112 -33.28 -10.29 -0.84
CA GLU A 112 -34.66 -10.45 -0.31
C GLU A 112 -35.69 -9.49 -0.95
N ASP A 113 -36.79 -10.13 -1.37
CA ASP A 113 -38.13 -9.64 -1.71
C ASP A 113 -38.37 -8.79 -2.97
N SER A 114 -39.01 -9.40 -3.98
CA SER A 114 -40.49 -9.51 -4.05
C SER A 114 -40.92 -10.40 -5.22
#